data_AF-A0A2U0E1C9-F1
#
_entry.id   AF-A0A2U0E1C9-F1
#
_cell.length_a   1.000
_cell.length_b   1.000
_cell.length_c   1.000
_cell.angle_alpha   90.00
_cell.angle_beta   90.00
_cell.angle_gamma   90.00
#
_symmetry.space_group_name_H-M   'P 1'
#
loop_
_entity.id
_entity.type
_entity.pdbx_description
1 polymer ?
#
loop_
_entity_poly.entity_id
_entity_poly.type
_entity_poly.pdbx_seq_one_letter_code
_entity_poly.pdbx_strand_id
1 'polypeptide(L)'
;MNKITPDYKRLYIDIITKKYPEKKKDCLFLLCKKELSSLDVIRLNDKLFENYVSDKDKINNSHRSYDKSSIFEILDYQVKNKLNNSELARHFRLSRNTITKWKKFYYSVEIK
;
A
#
# COMPACT_ATOMS: atom_id res chain seq x y z
N MET A 1 -24.36 -9.45 8.52
CA MET A 1 -23.29 -8.56 9.05
C MET A 1 -22.88 -7.61 7.95
N ASN A 2 -23.37 -6.37 7.97
CA ASN A 2 -22.98 -5.34 7.00
C ASN A 2 -21.54 -4.92 7.33
N LYS A 3 -20.57 -5.30 6.50
CA LYS A 3 -19.23 -4.71 6.54
C LYS A 3 -19.43 -3.22 6.28
N ILE A 4 -19.23 -2.40 7.31
CA ILE A 4 -19.05 -0.95 7.16
C ILE A 4 -17.67 -0.81 6.55
N THR A 5 -17.57 -1.02 5.24
CA THR A 5 -16.34 -0.79 4.50
C THR A 5 -16.18 0.73 4.48
N PRO A 6 -15.12 1.30 5.08
CA PRO A 6 -14.89 2.73 5.00
C PRO A 6 -14.87 3.12 3.52
N ASP A 7 -15.64 4.14 3.16
CA ASP A 7 -15.61 4.69 1.81
C ASP A 7 -14.33 5.51 1.65
N TYR A 8 -13.21 4.79 1.46
CA TYR A 8 -11.87 5.35 1.36
C TYR A 8 -11.81 6.44 0.29
N LYS A 9 -12.60 6.29 -0.77
CA LYS A 9 -12.71 7.28 -1.85
C LYS A 9 -13.24 8.60 -1.32
N ARG A 10 -14.33 8.56 -0.55
CA ARG A 10 -14.92 9.76 0.05
C ARG A 10 -14.00 10.42 1.07
N LEU A 11 -13.32 9.61 1.90
CA LEU A 11 -12.32 10.10 2.84
C LEU A 11 -11.16 10.83 2.13
N TYR A 12 -10.60 10.22 1.08
CA TYR A 12 -9.50 10.83 0.32
C TYR A 12 -9.95 12.10 -0.42
N ILE A 13 -11.16 12.12 -0.99
CA ILE A 13 -11.73 13.32 -1.61
C ILE A 13 -11.85 14.45 -0.59
N ASP A 14 -12.36 14.17 0.61
CA ASP A 14 -12.50 15.18 1.67
C ASP A 14 -11.13 15.71 2.13
N ILE A 15 -10.16 14.82 2.34
CA ILE A 15 -8.79 15.20 2.72
C ILE A 15 -8.14 16.07 1.63
N ILE A 16 -8.22 15.65 0.37
CA ILE A 16 -7.68 16.38 -0.77
C ILE A 16 -8.34 17.76 -0.88
N THR A 17 -9.66 17.82 -0.77
CA THR A 17 -10.40 19.08 -0.97
C THR A 17 -10.16 20.06 0.20
N LYS A 18 -9.98 19.56 1.43
CA LYS A 18 -9.75 20.41 2.62
C LYS A 18 -8.30 20.78 2.87
N LYS A 19 -7.34 19.88 2.60
CA LYS A 19 -5.93 20.06 3.00
C LYS A 19 -4.95 20.17 1.85
N TYR A 20 -5.23 19.57 0.71
CA TYR A 20 -4.28 19.50 -0.42
C TYR A 20 -4.98 19.71 -1.78
N PRO A 21 -5.72 20.81 -1.97
CA PRO A 21 -6.47 21.05 -3.20
C PRO A 21 -5.57 21.10 -4.44
N GLU A 22 -4.30 21.50 -4.28
CA GLU A 22 -3.27 21.51 -5.31
C GLU A 22 -2.91 20.11 -5.81
N LYS A 23 -2.95 19.09 -4.94
CA LYS A 23 -2.66 17.68 -5.29
C LYS A 23 -3.86 16.94 -5.87
N LYS A 24 -5.01 17.61 -5.99
CA LYS A 24 -6.25 17.01 -6.50
C LYS A 24 -6.10 16.47 -7.92
N LYS A 25 -5.41 17.22 -8.79
CA LYS A 25 -5.15 16.79 -10.17
C LYS A 25 -4.29 15.52 -10.21
N ASP A 26 -3.29 15.45 -9.34
CA ASP A 26 -2.37 14.32 -9.26
C ASP A 26 -2.96 13.06 -8.64
N CYS A 27 -4.05 13.19 -7.88
CA CYS A 27 -4.77 12.08 -7.26
C CYS A 27 -6.03 11.67 -8.05
N LEU A 28 -6.45 12.49 -9.03
CA LEU A 28 -7.69 12.31 -9.77
C LEU A 28 -7.73 10.97 -10.50
N PHE A 29 -6.60 10.54 -11.09
CA PHE A 29 -6.52 9.27 -11.83
C PHE A 29 -6.75 8.04 -10.92
N LEU A 30 -6.39 8.13 -9.63
CA LEU A 30 -6.66 7.08 -8.64
C LEU A 30 -8.11 7.16 -8.15
N LEU A 31 -8.60 8.38 -7.89
CA LEU A 31 -9.97 8.62 -7.45
C LEU A 31 -11.03 8.31 -8.52
N CYS A 32 -10.69 8.34 -9.80
CA CYS A 32 -11.59 7.97 -10.89
C CYS A 32 -11.84 6.46 -11.00
N LYS A 33 -11.06 5.62 -10.32
CA LYS A 33 -11.29 4.16 -10.32
C LYS A 33 -12.61 3.82 -9.63
N LYS A 34 -13.26 2.76 -10.12
CA LYS A 34 -14.53 2.25 -9.59
C LYS A 34 -14.36 1.70 -8.18
N GLU A 35 -13.26 0.99 -7.95
CA GLU A 35 -12.83 0.50 -6.65
C GLU A 35 -11.37 0.91 -6.44
N LEU A 36 -11.06 1.40 -5.24
CA LEU A 36 -9.67 1.65 -4.84
C LEU A 36 -9.11 0.34 -4.34
N SER A 37 -8.07 -0.17 -4.99
CA SER A 37 -7.30 -1.27 -4.41
C SER A 37 -6.48 -0.75 -3.22
N SER A 38 -6.06 -1.67 -2.36
CA SER A 38 -5.13 -1.36 -1.28
C SER A 38 -3.84 -0.69 -1.79
N LEU A 39 -3.38 -1.02 -3.00
CA LEU A 39 -2.27 -0.30 -3.63
C LEU A 39 -2.64 1.12 -4.06
N ASP A 40 -3.85 1.34 -4.56
CA ASP A 40 -4.32 2.69 -4.89
C ASP A 40 -4.42 3.57 -3.64
N VAL A 41 -4.85 2.99 -2.51
CA VAL A 41 -4.85 3.63 -1.19
C VAL A 41 -3.42 3.98 -0.76
N ILE A 42 -2.47 3.04 -0.88
CA ILE A 42 -1.06 3.30 -0.53
C ILE A 42 -0.48 4.42 -1.40
N ARG A 43 -0.74 4.40 -2.72
CA ARG A 43 -0.28 5.42 -3.67
C ARG A 43 -0.89 6.79 -3.37
N LEU A 44 -2.19 6.85 -3.05
CA LEU A 44 -2.85 8.07 -2.61
C LEU A 44 -2.21 8.60 -1.33
N ASN A 45 -1.93 7.73 -0.37
CA ASN A 45 -1.28 8.09 0.88
C ASN A 45 0.13 8.67 0.64
N ASP A 46 0.95 7.98 -0.16
CA ASP A 46 2.31 8.43 -0.45
C ASP A 46 2.31 9.76 -1.23
N LYS A 47 1.39 9.96 -2.18
CA LYS A 47 1.24 11.26 -2.90
C LYS A 47 0.76 12.39 -1.99
N LEU A 48 -0.22 12.12 -1.14
CA LEU A 48 -0.79 13.14 -0.26
C LEU A 48 0.18 13.55 0.84
N PHE A 49 0.81 12.56 1.47
CA PHE A 49 1.65 12.70 2.65
C PHE A 49 3.16 12.60 2.33
N GLU A 50 3.55 12.88 1.08
CA GLU A 50 4.93 12.76 0.57
C GLU A 50 5.98 13.48 1.45
N ASN A 51 5.56 14.50 2.23
CA ASN A 51 6.41 15.30 3.12
C ASN A 51 6.18 15.06 4.63
N TYR A 52 5.31 14.12 5.02
CA TYR A 52 4.99 13.83 6.43
C TYR A 52 5.69 12.60 7.00
N VAL A 53 6.61 11.97 6.26
CA VAL A 53 7.38 10.83 6.78
C VAL A 53 8.57 11.37 7.56
N SER A 54 8.33 11.75 8.82
CA SER A 54 9.42 11.82 9.78
C SER A 54 9.97 10.39 9.98
N ASP A 55 11.24 10.25 10.38
CA ASP A 55 11.83 8.93 10.68
C ASP A 55 11.00 8.09 11.68
N LYS A 56 10.09 8.71 12.45
CA LYS A 56 9.16 8.02 13.36
C LYS A 56 8.09 7.20 12.62
N ASP A 57 7.69 7.56 11.41
CA ASP A 57 6.66 6.85 10.65
C ASP A 57 7.19 5.58 9.95
N LYS A 58 8.52 5.47 9.77
CA LYS A 58 9.15 4.23 9.29
C LYS A 58 8.91 3.06 10.25
N ILE A 59 8.79 3.35 11.54
CA ILE A 59 8.58 2.37 12.61
C ILE A 59 7.11 1.91 12.67
N ASN A 60 6.17 2.76 12.26
CA ASN A 60 4.73 2.52 12.38
C ASN A 60 4.12 1.70 11.22
N ASN A 61 4.94 1.21 10.29
CA ASN A 61 4.52 0.30 9.20
C ASN A 61 4.04 -1.09 9.68
N SER A 62 4.07 -1.37 10.98
CA SER A 62 3.43 -2.55 11.57
C SER A 62 1.89 -2.50 11.55
N HIS A 63 1.29 -1.32 11.43
CA HIS A 63 -0.18 -1.14 11.45
C HIS A 63 -0.84 -1.20 10.07
N ARG A 64 -0.07 -1.41 8.98
CA ARG A 64 -0.66 -1.67 7.67
C ARG A 64 -1.19 -3.11 7.65
N SER A 65 -2.50 -3.26 7.80
CA SER A 65 -3.19 -4.53 7.58
C SER A 65 -3.22 -4.83 6.08
N TYR A 66 -2.17 -5.47 5.56
CA TYR A 66 -2.15 -5.94 4.18
C TYR A 66 -3.10 -7.13 4.04
N ASP A 67 -4.09 -7.03 3.15
CA ASP A 67 -4.91 -8.17 2.78
C ASP A 67 -4.10 -9.17 1.93
N LYS A 68 -4.63 -10.40 1.81
CA LYS A 68 -3.98 -11.48 1.07
C LYS A 68 -3.69 -11.07 -0.38
N SER A 69 -4.62 -10.35 -1.03
CA SER A 69 -4.47 -9.88 -2.41
C SER A 69 -3.28 -8.93 -2.59
N SER A 70 -3.14 -7.95 -1.69
CA SER A 70 -2.03 -6.98 -1.71
C SER A 70 -0.69 -7.66 -1.52
N ILE A 71 -0.64 -8.65 -0.62
CA ILE A 71 0.59 -9.40 -0.37
C ILE A 71 1.02 -10.14 -1.64
N PHE A 72 0.09 -10.81 -2.33
CA PHE A 72 0.41 -11.48 -3.60
C PHE A 72 0.81 -10.51 -4.69
N GLU A 73 0.16 -9.35 -4.81
CA GLU A 73 0.51 -8.34 -5.82
C GLU A 73 1.92 -7.78 -5.59
N ILE A 74 2.31 -7.57 -4.33
CA ILE A 74 3.67 -7.14 -3.96
C ILE A 74 4.70 -8.24 -4.28
N LEU A 75 4.39 -9.50 -3.98
CA LEU A 75 5.28 -10.63 -4.27
C LEU A 75 5.40 -10.90 -5.78
N ASP A 76 4.32 -10.73 -6.54
CA ASP A 76 4.31 -10.83 -8.00
C ASP A 76 5.11 -9.69 -8.64
N TYR A 77 5.00 -8.47 -8.11
CA TYR A 77 5.84 -7.35 -8.51
C TYR A 77 7.34 -7.66 -8.35
N GLN A 78 7.71 -8.41 -7.29
CA GLN A 78 9.09 -8.85 -7.08
C GLN A 78 9.59 -9.74 -8.24
N VAL A 79 8.79 -10.71 -8.66
CA VAL A 79 9.14 -11.66 -9.73
C VAL A 79 9.20 -10.93 -11.07
N LYS A 80 8.18 -10.13 -11.38
CA LYS A 80 8.09 -9.36 -12.64
C LYS A 80 9.28 -8.41 -12.85
N ASN A 81 9.76 -7.80 -11.78
CA ASN A 81 10.86 -6.83 -11.83
C ASN A 81 12.22 -7.42 -11.39
N LYS A 82 12.29 -8.74 -11.15
CA LYS A 82 13.49 -9.46 -10.71
C LYS A 82 14.19 -8.81 -9.49
N LEU A 83 13.41 -8.32 -8.54
CA LEU A 83 13.93 -7.62 -7.36
C LEU A 83 14.32 -8.58 -6.25
N ASN A 84 15.37 -8.24 -5.50
CA ASN A 84 15.67 -8.93 -4.25
C ASN A 84 14.79 -8.43 -3.10
N ASN A 85 14.78 -9.14 -1.97
CA ASN A 85 13.92 -8.79 -0.83
C ASN A 85 14.25 -7.40 -0.24
N SER A 86 15.50 -6.93 -0.35
CA SER A 86 15.90 -5.59 0.12
C SER A 86 15.38 -4.48 -0.79
N GLU A 87 15.43 -4.70 -2.09
CA GLU A 87 14.96 -3.74 -3.10
C GLU A 87 13.44 -3.62 -3.05
N LEU A 88 12.74 -4.75 -2.97
CA LEU A 88 11.29 -4.78 -2.78
C LEU A 88 10.89 -4.12 -1.46
N ALA A 89 11.62 -4.42 -0.37
CA ALA A 89 11.42 -3.79 0.94
C ALA A 89 11.54 -2.26 0.83
N ARG A 90 12.59 -1.78 0.17
CA ARG A 90 12.80 -0.34 -0.03
C ARG A 90 11.69 0.28 -0.87
N HIS A 91 11.27 -0.38 -1.95
CA HIS A 91 10.23 0.11 -2.84
C HIS A 91 8.88 0.26 -2.12
N PHE A 92 8.49 -0.73 -1.31
CA PHE A 92 7.19 -0.72 -0.61
C PHE A 92 7.28 -0.20 0.83
N ARG A 93 8.45 0.31 1.24
CA ARG A 93 8.74 0.77 2.61
C ARG A 93 8.41 -0.29 3.67
N LEU A 94 8.70 -1.54 3.35
CA LEU A 94 8.51 -2.71 4.21
C LEU A 94 9.82 -3.09 4.89
N SER A 95 9.74 -3.88 5.96
CA SER A 95 10.93 -4.56 6.46
C SER A 95 11.24 -5.77 5.56
N ARG A 96 12.52 -6.05 5.31
CA ARG A 96 12.95 -7.28 4.62
C ARG A 96 12.38 -8.52 5.29
N ASN A 97 12.25 -8.49 6.62
CA ASN A 97 11.69 -9.58 7.43
C ASN A 97 10.19 -9.78 7.17
N THR A 98 9.44 -8.73 6.85
CA THR A 98 8.02 -8.80 6.46
C THR A 98 7.88 -9.60 5.17
N ILE A 99 8.71 -9.32 4.16
CA ILE A 99 8.70 -10.05 2.89
C ILE A 99 9.12 -11.51 3.08
N THR A 100 10.16 -11.77 3.89
CA THR A 100 10.56 -13.13 4.25
C THR A 100 9.42 -13.88 4.95
N LYS A 101 8.71 -13.24 5.89
CA LYS A 101 7.52 -13.82 6.55
C LYS A 101 6.42 -14.13 5.53
N TRP A 102 6.07 -13.20 4.65
CA TRP A 102 5.04 -13.42 3.64
C TRP A 102 5.39 -14.58 2.70
N LYS A 103 6.63 -14.62 2.21
CA LYS A 103 7.09 -15.76 1.40
C LYS A 103 6.98 -17.08 2.15
N LYS A 104 7.36 -17.11 3.43
CA LYS A 104 7.19 -18.31 4.26
C LYS A 104 5.71 -18.67 4.47
N PHE A 105 4.84 -17.71 4.76
CA PHE A 105 3.42 -17.99 4.99
C PHE A 105 2.67 -18.45 3.73
N TYR A 106 3.01 -17.89 2.57
CA TYR A 106 2.25 -18.12 1.33
C TYR A 106 2.91 -19.09 0.35
N TYR A 107 4.24 -19.20 0.33
CA TYR A 107 4.98 -20.11 -0.56
C TYR A 107 5.56 -21.34 0.15
N SER A 108 5.59 -21.40 1.49
CA SER A 108 6.06 -22.61 2.20
C SER A 108 5.03 -23.76 2.18
N VAL A 109 3.96 -23.66 1.38
CA VAL A 109 2.93 -24.69 1.20
C VAL A 109 3.17 -25.53 -0.07
N GLU A 110 4.21 -25.28 -0.86
CA GLU A 110 4.55 -26.10 -2.04
C GLU A 110 5.84 -26.91 -1.85
N ILE A 111 5.85 -27.80 -0.86
CA ILE A 111 6.60 -29.06 -0.96
C ILE A 111 5.66 -30.20 -0.52
N LYS A 112 4.94 -30.75 -1.48
CA LYS A 112 4.48 -32.14 -1.49
C LYS A 112 4.58 -32.68 -2.89
#